data_AF-H2ETQ5-F1
#
_entry.id   AF-H2ETQ5-F1
#
_cell.length_a   1.000
_cell.length_b   1.000
_cell.length_c   1.000
_cell.angle_alpha   90.00
_cell.angle_beta   90.00
_cell.angle_gamma   90.00
#
_symmetry.space_group_name_H-M   'P 1'
#
loop_
_entity.id
_entity.type
_entity.pdbx_description
1 polymer ?
#
loop_
_entity_poly.entity_id
_entity_poly.type
_entity_poly.pdbx_seq_one_letter_code
_entity_poly.pdbx_strand_id
1 'polypeptide(L)'
;PAVNGATGHSRSLDAREVIPMAAVKQALREAGDEFELRYRRAFSDLTSQLHITPGTAYQSFEQVVNELFRDGVNWGRIVAFFSFGGALCVESVDKEMQVLVNRISTWMATYLNDHLEPWIQENGGWVTFVELYGNNAAVESRKGQDA
;
A
#
# COMPACT_ATOMS: atom_id res chain seq x y z
N PRO A 1 -18.49 -1.23 59.56
CA PRO A 1 -19.28 -1.92 58.50
C PRO A 1 -19.35 -1.04 57.25
N ALA A 2 -18.75 -1.53 56.17
CA ALA A 2 -18.60 -0.84 54.89
C ALA A 2 -19.65 -1.33 53.88
N VAL A 3 -20.16 -0.39 53.06
CA VAL A 3 -20.86 -0.65 51.78
C VAL A 3 -20.70 0.67 51.00
N ASN A 4 -19.70 0.82 50.13
CA ASN A 4 -19.58 0.38 48.74
C ASN A 4 -20.74 0.83 47.85
N GLY A 5 -20.48 1.86 47.04
CA GLY A 5 -21.29 2.30 45.90
C GLY A 5 -20.38 2.89 44.84
N ALA A 6 -19.48 2.05 44.31
CA ALA A 6 -18.46 2.42 43.33
C ALA A 6 -19.09 2.64 41.94
N THR A 7 -18.89 3.86 41.45
CA THR A 7 -18.45 4.22 40.08
C THR A 7 -19.12 3.54 38.88
N GLY A 8 -19.71 4.41 38.05
CA GLY A 8 -20.30 4.08 36.77
C GLY A 8 -19.30 3.40 35.82
N HIS A 9 -19.75 2.27 35.27
CA HIS A 9 -19.15 1.69 34.08
C HIS A 9 -19.66 2.47 32.87
N SER A 10 -19.00 3.60 32.55
CA SER A 10 -19.03 4.10 31.19
C SER A 10 -18.07 3.23 30.39
N ARG A 11 -18.61 2.18 29.75
CA ARG A 11 -17.89 1.40 28.75
C ARG A 11 -17.52 2.38 27.63
N SER A 12 -16.26 2.77 27.60
CA SER A 12 -15.64 3.51 26.50
C SER A 12 -15.68 2.62 25.26
N LEU A 13 -16.76 2.76 24.48
CA LEU A 13 -16.75 2.44 23.07
C LEU A 13 -15.77 3.44 22.40
N ASP A 14 -15.08 2.97 21.36
CA ASP A 14 -14.23 3.77 20.47
C ASP A 14 -12.80 4.12 20.95
N ALA A 15 -12.04 3.14 21.43
CA ALA A 15 -10.62 3.12 21.08
C ALA A 15 -10.52 2.51 19.68
N ARG A 16 -10.84 3.29 18.64
CA ARG A 16 -10.57 2.93 17.25
C ARG A 16 -9.08 2.61 17.19
N GLU A 17 -8.73 1.34 17.08
CA GLU A 17 -7.34 0.88 17.11
C GLU A 17 -6.62 1.51 15.93
N VAL A 18 -5.96 2.64 16.18
CA VAL A 18 -5.22 3.36 15.15
C VAL A 18 -4.04 2.48 14.82
N ILE A 19 -4.08 1.86 13.65
CA ILE A 19 -2.96 1.06 13.19
C ILE A 19 -1.74 1.94 13.16
N PRO A 20 -0.63 1.53 13.80
CA PRO A 20 0.60 2.25 13.66
C PRO A 20 0.95 2.25 12.17
N MET A 21 1.02 3.43 11.56
CA MET A 21 1.43 3.60 10.15
C MET A 21 2.76 2.87 9.84
N ALA A 22 3.59 2.64 10.86
CA ALA A 22 4.76 1.76 10.79
C ALA A 22 4.42 0.33 10.33
N ALA A 23 3.35 -0.30 10.82
CA ALA A 23 2.94 -1.64 10.42
C ALA A 23 2.46 -1.67 8.95
N VAL A 24 1.68 -0.68 8.53
CA VAL A 24 1.25 -0.56 7.12
C VAL A 24 2.46 -0.39 6.20
N LYS A 25 3.39 0.49 6.56
CA LYS A 25 4.64 0.69 5.80
C LYS A 25 5.49 -0.57 5.72
N GLN A 26 5.60 -1.31 6.83
CA GLN A 26 6.36 -2.56 6.87
C GLN A 26 5.72 -3.64 6.00
N ALA A 27 4.40 -3.85 6.11
CA ALA A 27 3.67 -4.80 5.29
C ALA A 27 3.74 -4.45 3.79
N LEU A 28 3.60 -3.15 3.43
CA LEU A 28 3.75 -2.69 2.06
C LEU A 28 5.15 -2.98 1.51
N ARG A 29 6.19 -2.77 2.33
CA ARG A 29 7.57 -3.04 1.93
C ARG A 29 7.78 -4.53 1.68
N GLU A 30 7.37 -5.38 2.61
CA GLU A 30 7.52 -6.84 2.48
C GLU A 30 6.75 -7.38 1.28
N ALA A 31 5.50 -6.94 1.10
CA ALA A 31 4.68 -7.32 -0.04
C ALA A 31 5.27 -6.82 -1.37
N GLY A 32 5.80 -5.60 -1.38
CA GLY A 32 6.49 -5.01 -2.53
C GLY A 32 7.74 -5.78 -2.92
N ASP A 33 8.58 -6.15 -1.94
CA ASP A 33 9.80 -6.93 -2.16
C ASP A 33 9.47 -8.32 -2.76
N GLU A 34 8.45 -9.00 -2.23
CA GLU A 34 7.99 -10.29 -2.78
C GLU A 34 7.43 -10.15 -4.20
N PHE A 35 6.63 -9.10 -4.42
CA PHE A 35 6.02 -8.81 -5.70
C PHE A 35 7.07 -8.49 -6.77
N GLU A 36 8.05 -7.65 -6.46
CA GLU A 36 9.19 -7.36 -7.36
C GLU A 36 10.01 -8.60 -7.66
N LEU A 37 10.26 -9.47 -6.67
CA LEU A 37 10.97 -10.73 -6.90
C LEU A 37 10.21 -11.63 -7.88
N ARG A 38 8.88 -11.74 -7.72
CA ARG A 38 8.02 -12.61 -8.52
C ARG A 38 7.80 -12.08 -9.94
N TYR A 39 7.75 -10.77 -10.12
CA TYR A 39 7.43 -10.12 -11.39
C TYR A 39 8.58 -9.30 -11.99
N ARG A 40 9.82 -9.52 -11.53
CA ARG A 40 11.03 -8.75 -11.90
C ARG A 40 11.15 -8.49 -13.41
N ARG A 41 10.95 -9.51 -14.24
CA ARG A 41 11.04 -9.38 -15.71
C ARG A 41 9.97 -8.45 -16.25
N ALA A 42 8.70 -8.66 -15.88
CA ALA A 42 7.59 -7.83 -16.32
C ALA A 42 7.75 -6.36 -15.87
N PHE A 43 8.26 -6.13 -14.65
CA PHE A 43 8.53 -4.78 -14.16
C PHE A 43 9.65 -4.09 -14.93
N SER A 44 10.76 -4.79 -15.16
CA SER A 44 11.88 -4.27 -15.94
C SER A 44 11.46 -3.93 -17.38
N ASP A 45 10.63 -4.77 -18.00
CA ASP A 45 10.14 -4.55 -19.35
C ASP A 45 9.18 -3.35 -19.41
N LEU A 46 8.29 -3.22 -18.41
CA LEU A 46 7.34 -2.12 -18.31
C LEU A 46 8.06 -0.77 -18.15
N THR A 47 9.01 -0.67 -17.23
CA THR A 47 9.76 0.57 -16.99
C THR A 47 10.66 0.94 -18.16
N SER A 48 11.22 -0.05 -18.87
CA SER A 48 12.05 0.19 -20.06
C SER A 48 11.24 0.66 -21.27
N GLN A 49 10.00 0.19 -21.42
CA GLN A 49 9.09 0.61 -22.49
C GLN A 49 8.47 2.00 -22.25
N LEU A 50 8.37 2.40 -20.98
CA LEU A 50 7.92 3.73 -20.62
C LEU A 50 9.01 4.75 -20.98
N HIS A 51 8.81 5.46 -22.08
CA HIS A 51 9.60 6.64 -22.44
C HIS A 51 9.27 7.81 -21.49
N ILE A 52 9.69 7.70 -20.23
CA ILE A 52 9.47 8.73 -19.22
C ILE A 52 10.35 9.94 -19.54
N THR A 53 9.70 11.07 -19.81
CA THR A 53 10.31 12.39 -19.86
C THR A 53 9.47 13.37 -19.01
N PRO A 54 10.00 14.54 -18.61
CA PRO A 54 9.25 15.48 -17.78
C PRO A 54 7.91 15.94 -18.37
N GLY A 55 7.77 15.91 -19.71
CA GLY A 55 6.56 16.27 -20.43
C GLY A 55 5.56 15.13 -20.64
N THR A 56 5.99 13.87 -20.52
CA THR A 56 5.15 12.68 -20.81
C THR A 56 4.85 11.84 -19.58
N ALA A 57 5.62 12.00 -18.50
CA ALA A 57 5.57 11.16 -17.31
C ALA A 57 4.17 11.04 -16.69
N TYR A 58 3.37 12.12 -16.69
CA TYR A 58 2.02 12.08 -16.14
C TYR A 58 1.07 11.21 -16.97
N GLN A 59 1.06 11.39 -18.30
CA GLN A 59 0.21 10.61 -19.21
C GLN A 59 0.59 9.13 -19.17
N SER A 60 1.89 8.85 -19.18
CA SER A 60 2.43 7.50 -19.04
C SER A 60 2.04 6.86 -17.71
N PHE A 61 2.12 7.60 -16.61
CA PHE A 61 1.66 7.13 -15.30
C PHE A 61 0.17 6.81 -15.31
N GLU A 62 -0.66 7.77 -15.74
CA GLU A 62 -2.13 7.66 -15.79
C GLU A 62 -2.59 6.47 -16.62
N GLN A 63 -2.01 6.27 -17.81
CA GLN A 63 -2.35 5.14 -18.68
C GLN A 63 -2.07 3.80 -18.01
N VAL A 64 -0.92 3.65 -17.35
CA VAL A 64 -0.54 2.39 -16.70
C VAL A 64 -1.43 2.11 -15.49
N VAL A 65 -1.70 3.10 -14.65
CA VAL A 65 -2.53 2.89 -13.46
C VAL A 65 -4.01 2.63 -13.81
N ASN A 66 -4.53 3.28 -14.85
CA ASN A 66 -5.89 3.02 -15.34
C ASN A 66 -6.01 1.59 -15.87
N GLU A 67 -5.03 1.08 -16.62
CA GLU A 67 -5.05 -0.31 -17.07
C GLU A 67 -4.88 -1.29 -15.91
N LEU A 68 -4.00 -0.98 -14.94
CA LEU A 68 -3.79 -1.81 -13.75
C LEU A 68 -5.09 -2.07 -12.98
N PHE A 69 -5.96 -1.06 -12.90
CA PHE A 69 -7.21 -1.12 -12.14
C PHE A 69 -8.47 -1.27 -13.02
N ARG A 70 -8.33 -1.47 -14.33
CA ARG A 70 -9.47 -1.54 -15.28
C ARG A 70 -10.52 -2.57 -14.89
N ASP A 71 -10.07 -3.75 -14.47
CA ASP A 71 -10.96 -4.87 -14.12
C ASP A 71 -11.24 -4.94 -12.61
N GLY A 72 -11.02 -3.84 -11.87
CA GLY A 72 -11.29 -3.73 -10.44
C GLY A 72 -10.06 -3.57 -9.54
N VAL A 73 -10.32 -3.32 -8.26
CA VAL A 73 -9.28 -3.10 -7.24
C VAL A 73 -9.16 -4.34 -6.36
N ASN A 74 -7.91 -4.69 -6.00
CA ASN A 74 -7.60 -5.67 -4.96
C ASN A 74 -6.25 -5.32 -4.32
N TRP A 75 -5.96 -5.89 -3.15
CA TRP A 75 -4.72 -5.61 -2.42
C TRP A 75 -3.45 -5.91 -3.22
N GLY A 76 -3.43 -6.99 -4.02
CA GLY A 76 -2.30 -7.29 -4.89
C GLY A 76 -2.03 -6.22 -5.96
N ARG A 77 -3.09 -5.64 -6.55
CA ARG A 77 -2.98 -4.50 -7.49
C ARG A 77 -2.55 -3.22 -6.78
N ILE A 78 -2.97 -3.00 -5.54
CA ILE A 78 -2.50 -1.88 -4.72
C ILE A 78 -0.99 -2.01 -4.44
N VAL A 79 -0.51 -3.21 -4.09
CA VAL A 79 0.94 -3.47 -3.95
C VAL A 79 1.66 -3.19 -5.28
N ALA A 80 1.11 -3.69 -6.40
CA ALA A 80 1.67 -3.45 -7.73
C ALA A 80 1.79 -1.95 -8.07
N PHE A 81 0.80 -1.15 -7.68
CA PHE A 81 0.81 0.30 -7.85
C PHE A 81 1.95 0.97 -7.07
N PHE A 82 2.18 0.57 -5.82
CA PHE A 82 3.32 1.09 -5.04
C PHE A 82 4.67 0.69 -5.64
N SER A 83 4.84 -0.58 -6.01
CA SER A 83 6.08 -1.05 -6.67
C SER A 83 6.31 -0.33 -8.00
N PHE A 84 5.27 -0.12 -8.81
CA PHE A 84 5.38 0.63 -10.07
C PHE A 84 5.85 2.07 -9.85
N GLY A 85 5.22 2.79 -8.93
CA GLY A 85 5.64 4.15 -8.60
C GLY A 85 7.05 4.23 -8.04
N GLY A 86 7.44 3.27 -7.19
CA GLY A 86 8.81 3.14 -6.69
C GLY A 86 9.82 2.95 -7.83
N ALA A 87 9.54 2.05 -8.76
CA ALA A 87 10.41 1.81 -9.92
C ALA A 87 10.53 3.04 -10.83
N LEU A 88 9.44 3.79 -11.04
CA LEU A 88 9.49 5.07 -11.77
C LEU A 88 10.35 6.12 -11.07
N CYS A 89 10.30 6.18 -9.74
CA CYS A 89 11.14 7.08 -8.96
C CYS A 89 12.63 6.72 -9.09
N VAL A 90 12.98 5.43 -9.01
CA VAL A 90 14.37 4.94 -9.20
C VAL A 90 14.86 5.29 -10.61
N GLU A 91 14.09 4.94 -11.64
CA GLU A 91 14.40 5.25 -13.04
C GLU A 91 14.59 6.76 -13.28
N SER A 92 13.78 7.59 -12.62
CA SER A 92 13.90 9.04 -12.71
C SER A 92 15.20 9.57 -12.09
N VAL A 93 15.66 8.96 -10.99
CA VAL A 93 16.94 9.31 -10.36
C VAL A 93 18.10 8.87 -11.25
N ASP A 94 18.05 7.65 -11.80
CA ASP A 94 19.08 7.08 -12.66
C ASP A 94 19.28 7.90 -13.95
N LYS A 95 18.22 8.54 -14.45
CA LYS A 95 18.24 9.45 -15.60
C LYS A 95 18.44 10.93 -15.24
N GLU A 96 18.85 11.24 -14.01
CA GLU A 96 19.10 12.60 -13.52
C GLU A 96 17.86 13.54 -13.56
N MET A 97 16.65 12.98 -13.57
CA MET A 97 15.37 13.69 -13.61
C MET A 97 14.69 13.77 -12.24
N GLN A 98 15.44 14.10 -11.18
CA GLN A 98 14.96 14.07 -9.78
C GLN A 98 13.66 14.87 -9.52
N VAL A 99 13.39 15.91 -10.31
CA VAL A 99 12.14 16.68 -10.26
C VAL A 99 10.88 15.80 -10.47
N LEU A 100 11.02 14.68 -11.18
CA LEU A 100 9.94 13.74 -11.40
C LEU A 100 9.57 12.94 -10.15
N VAL A 101 10.49 12.68 -9.22
CA VAL A 101 10.22 11.90 -8.00
C VAL A 101 9.11 12.55 -7.16
N ASN A 102 9.18 13.87 -6.96
CA ASN A 102 8.15 14.62 -6.24
C ASN A 102 6.82 14.63 -6.98
N ARG A 103 6.85 14.67 -8.31
CA ARG A 103 5.63 14.63 -9.14
C ARG A 103 4.95 13.27 -9.08
N ILE A 104 5.72 12.19 -9.25
CA ILE A 104 5.25 10.81 -9.15
C ILE A 104 4.62 10.57 -7.77
N SER A 105 5.31 10.95 -6.69
CA SER A 105 4.77 10.83 -5.33
C SER A 105 3.44 11.56 -5.16
N THR A 106 3.33 12.76 -5.75
CA THR A 106 2.09 13.54 -5.74
C THR A 106 0.97 12.84 -6.51
N TRP A 107 1.25 12.37 -7.73
CA TRP A 107 0.26 11.67 -8.56
C TRP A 107 -0.22 10.37 -7.89
N MET A 108 0.69 9.63 -7.26
CA MET A 108 0.33 8.44 -6.52
C MET A 108 -0.57 8.76 -5.33
N ALA A 109 -0.25 9.79 -4.56
CA ALA A 109 -1.07 10.22 -3.42
C ALA A 109 -2.46 10.67 -3.88
N THR A 110 -2.54 11.47 -4.95
CA THR A 110 -3.82 11.87 -5.56
C THR A 110 -4.62 10.65 -6.02
N TYR A 111 -4.01 9.74 -6.77
CA TYR A 111 -4.72 8.56 -7.28
C TYR A 111 -5.20 7.63 -6.15
N LEU A 112 -4.38 7.46 -5.12
CA LEU A 112 -4.75 6.71 -3.92
C LEU A 112 -6.00 7.31 -3.27
N ASN A 113 -5.99 8.62 -3.00
CA ASN A 113 -7.10 9.30 -2.34
C ASN A 113 -8.37 9.35 -3.19
N ASP A 114 -8.24 9.62 -4.49
CA ASP A 114 -9.39 9.88 -5.37
C ASP A 114 -10.04 8.58 -5.88
N HIS A 115 -9.26 7.50 -6.06
CA HIS A 115 -9.73 6.29 -6.72
C HIS A 115 -9.65 5.02 -5.87
N LEU A 116 -8.65 4.90 -4.98
CA LEU A 116 -8.42 3.65 -4.24
C LEU A 116 -8.97 3.69 -2.82
N GLU A 117 -9.00 4.87 -2.19
CA GLU A 117 -9.45 5.06 -0.81
C GLU A 117 -10.88 4.55 -0.56
N PRO A 118 -11.89 4.78 -1.43
CA PRO A 118 -13.22 4.24 -1.21
C PRO A 118 -13.22 2.71 -1.12
N TRP A 119 -12.54 2.03 -2.05
CA TRP A 119 -12.43 0.57 -2.04
C TRP A 119 -11.66 0.08 -0.82
N ILE A 120 -10.57 0.75 -0.45
CA ILE A 120 -9.78 0.43 0.74
C ILE A 120 -10.68 0.44 1.98
N GLN A 121 -11.47 1.49 2.18
CA GLN A 121 -12.38 1.60 3.32
C GLN A 121 -13.48 0.52 3.29
N GLU A 122 -14.05 0.24 2.12
CA GLU A 122 -15.06 -0.81 1.93
C GLU A 122 -14.52 -2.22 2.21
N ASN A 123 -13.21 -2.42 2.09
CA ASN A 123 -12.54 -3.73 2.26
C ASN A 123 -11.74 -3.82 3.58
N GLY A 124 -12.23 -3.15 4.64
CA GLY A 124 -11.68 -3.25 6.00
C GLY A 124 -10.49 -2.34 6.27
N GLY A 125 -10.19 -1.42 5.35
CA GLY A 125 -9.13 -0.44 5.47
C GLY A 125 -7.73 -1.06 5.45
N TRP A 126 -6.75 -0.26 5.82
CA TRP A 126 -5.36 -0.70 5.95
C TRP A 126 -5.15 -1.76 7.05
N VAL A 127 -6.15 -2.00 7.91
CA VAL A 127 -6.13 -3.10 8.91
C VAL A 127 -6.09 -4.43 8.23
N THR A 128 -7.05 -4.67 7.34
CA THR A 128 -7.13 -5.91 6.59
C THR A 128 -5.90 -6.11 5.72
N PHE A 129 -5.32 -5.04 5.17
CA PHE A 129 -4.05 -5.16 4.45
C PHE A 129 -2.92 -5.70 5.35
N VAL A 130 -2.75 -5.14 6.55
CA VAL A 130 -1.72 -5.60 7.50
C VAL A 130 -2.00 -7.02 8.00
N GLU A 131 -3.26 -7.40 8.18
CA GLU A 131 -3.62 -8.78 8.54
C GLU A 131 -3.28 -9.78 7.43
N LEU A 132 -3.43 -9.39 6.16
CA LEU A 132 -3.15 -10.26 5.01
C LEU A 132 -1.67 -10.34 4.65
N TYR A 133 -0.95 -9.22 4.76
CA TYR A 133 0.42 -9.07 4.25
C TYR A 133 1.47 -8.81 5.34
N GLY A 134 1.05 -8.55 6.59
CA GLY A 134 1.96 -8.37 7.70
C GLY A 134 2.49 -9.70 8.22
N ASN A 135 3.80 -9.77 8.44
CA ASN A 135 4.49 -10.95 8.96
C ASN A 135 3.89 -11.56 10.25
N ASN A 136 3.14 -10.82 11.07
CA ASN A 136 2.52 -11.36 12.29
C ASN A 136 1.40 -12.38 12.04
N ALA A 137 0.67 -12.30 10.92
CA ALA A 137 -0.37 -13.28 10.60
C ALA A 137 0.22 -14.67 10.29
N ALA A 138 1.41 -14.71 9.68
CA ALA A 138 2.14 -15.96 9.42
C ALA A 138 2.83 -16.55 10.67
N VAL A 139 3.09 -15.73 11.70
CA VAL A 139 3.69 -16.16 12.97
C VAL A 139 2.63 -16.75 13.91
N GLU A 140 1.41 -16.20 13.93
CA GLU A 140 0.30 -16.76 14.71
C GLU A 140 -0.23 -18.07 14.09
N SER A 141 -0.29 -18.18 12.76
CA SER A 141 -0.68 -19.43 12.10
C SER A 141 0.33 -20.57 12.31
N ARG A 142 1.61 -20.28 12.60
CA ARG A 142 2.62 -21.28 12.94
C ARG A 142 2.54 -21.74 14.39
N LYS A 143 2.13 -20.86 15.32
CA LYS A 143 1.97 -21.22 16.74
C LYS A 143 0.72 -22.07 17.03
N GLY A 144 -0.25 -22.11 16.12
CA GLY A 144 -1.44 -22.95 16.25
C GLY A 144 -1.30 -24.38 15.73
N GLN A 145 -0.17 -24.75 15.11
CA GLN A 145 0.09 -26.10 14.60
C GLN A 145 1.08 -26.92 15.46
N ASP A 146 1.68 -26.29 16.47
CA ASP A 146 2.58 -26.93 17.44
C ASP A 146 1.94 -27.07 18.84
N ALA A 147 0.61 -27.12 18.93
CA ALA A 147 -0.15 -27.37 20.17
C ALA A 147 -1.02 -28.62 20.08
#